data_AF-A0A4R4FB11-F1
#
_entry.id   AF-A0A4R4FB11-F1
#
_cell.length_a   1.000
_cell.length_b   1.000
_cell.length_c   1.000
_cell.angle_alpha   90.00
_cell.angle_beta   90.00
_cell.angle_gamma   90.00
#
_symmetry.space_group_name_H-M   'P 1'
#
loop_
_entity.id
_entity.type
_entity.pdbx_description
1 polymer ?
#
loop_
_entity_poly.entity_id
_entity_poly.type
_entity_poly.pdbx_seq_one_letter_code
_entity_poly.pdbx_strand_id
1 'polypeptide(L)'
;MTANLINILLLLVAAMGGWLFWSWRKQEEYAKRHILHLCKGESLQFLDLSRVKGKPVWNRGLAWQAEFSFGFSSDGETRYEGTIYMVNLKCVSKELPVYRVPQEPSPEPERGYNQW
;
A
#
# COMPACT_ATOMS: atom_id res chain seq x y z
N MET A 1 27.67 16.06 37.86
CA MET A 1 26.46 16.53 37.17
C MET A 1 26.40 16.16 35.68
N THR A 2 27.52 16.09 34.96
CA THR A 2 27.58 15.76 33.52
C THR A 2 27.17 14.32 33.17
N ALA A 3 27.51 13.33 34.01
CA ALA A 3 27.15 11.93 33.78
C ALA A 3 25.63 11.68 33.70
N ASN A 4 24.83 12.41 34.50
CA ASN A 4 23.38 12.27 34.50
C ASN A 4 22.75 12.83 33.20
N LEU A 5 23.27 13.95 32.69
CA LEU A 5 22.79 14.55 31.45
C LEU A 5 23.04 13.63 30.24
N ILE A 6 24.22 13.00 30.19
CA ILE A 6 24.58 12.05 29.13
C ILE A 6 23.63 10.84 29.17
N ASN A 7 23.36 10.28 30.35
CA ASN A 7 22.44 9.16 30.49
C ASN A 7 21.01 9.51 30.01
N ILE A 8 20.52 10.70 30.37
CA ILE A 8 19.20 11.18 29.90
C ILE A 8 19.20 11.34 28.37
N LEU A 9 20.26 11.90 27.80
CA LEU A 9 20.37 12.07 26.35
C LEU A 9 20.36 10.72 25.61
N LEU A 10 21.11 9.73 26.11
CA LEU A 10 21.14 8.38 25.56
C LEU A 10 19.77 7.72 25.60
N LEU A 11 19.06 7.83 26.72
CA LEU A 11 17.70 7.31 26.85
C LEU A 11 16.73 8.00 25.88
N LEU A 12 16.86 9.32 25.70
CA LEU A 12 16.01 10.09 24.77
C LEU A 12 16.27 9.66 23.33
N VAL A 13 17.53 9.51 22.92
CA VAL A 13 17.89 9.03 21.58
C VAL A 13 17.39 7.61 21.35
N ALA A 14 17.53 6.71 22.33
CA ALA A 14 17.03 5.36 22.25
C ALA A 14 15.49 5.31 22.13
N ALA A 15 14.78 6.09 22.95
CA ALA A 15 13.32 6.22 22.90
C ALA A 15 12.85 6.80 21.57
N MET A 16 13.52 7.86 21.07
CA MET A 16 13.23 8.47 19.77
C MET A 16 13.46 7.47 18.63
N GLY A 17 14.57 6.72 18.67
CA GLY A 17 14.87 5.68 17.69
C GLY A 17 13.81 4.59 17.66
N GLY A 18 13.41 4.08 18.84
CA GLY A 18 12.34 3.09 18.97
C GLY A 18 11.00 3.61 18.46
N TRP A 19 10.65 4.85 18.79
CA TRP A 19 9.43 5.50 18.30
C TRP A 19 9.42 5.66 16.78
N LEU A 20 10.52 6.15 16.19
CA LEU A 20 10.64 6.31 14.74
C LEU A 20 10.52 4.97 14.01
N PHE A 21 11.20 3.94 14.51
CA PHE A 21 11.12 2.59 13.96
C PHE A 21 9.68 2.05 14.01
N TRP A 22 9.01 2.18 15.16
CA TRP A 22 7.61 1.78 15.30
C TRP A 22 6.69 2.53 14.33
N SER A 23 6.91 3.83 14.17
CA SER A 23 6.13 4.69 13.26
C SER A 23 6.29 4.23 11.80
N TRP A 24 7.51 3.88 11.37
CA TRP A 24 7.74 3.34 10.03
C TRP A 24 7.09 1.98 9.82
N ARG A 25 7.19 1.06 10.78
CA ARG A 25 6.53 -0.25 10.72
C ARG A 25 5.01 -0.12 10.63
N LYS A 26 4.43 0.80 11.39
CA LYS A 26 3.00 1.13 11.32
C LYS A 26 2.63 1.64 9.92
N GLN A 27 3.43 2.50 9.32
CA GLN A 27 3.13 3.04 7.98
C GLN A 27 3.08 1.96 6.89
N GLU A 28 4.01 1.01 6.91
CA GLU A 28 4.03 -0.13 5.97
C GLU A 28 2.81 -1.03 6.13
N GLU A 29 2.38 -1.28 7.36
CA GLU A 29 1.21 -2.12 7.63
C GLU A 29 -0.08 -1.48 7.08
N TYR A 30 -0.25 -0.17 7.25
CA TYR A 30 -1.40 0.56 6.70
C TYR A 30 -1.38 0.56 5.17
N ALA A 31 -0.21 0.76 4.55
CA ALA A 31 -0.05 0.67 3.10
C ALA A 31 -0.45 -0.71 2.59
N LYS A 32 0.06 -1.79 3.23
CA LYS A 32 -0.28 -3.17 2.88
C LYS A 32 -1.78 -3.44 3.01
N ARG A 33 -2.41 -3.01 4.10
CA ARG A 33 -3.87 -3.17 4.28
C ARG A 33 -4.66 -2.48 3.16
N HIS A 34 -4.29 -1.25 2.79
CA HIS A 34 -4.95 -0.55 1.69
C HIS A 34 -4.82 -1.29 0.36
N ILE A 35 -3.62 -1.81 0.05
CA ILE A 35 -3.39 -2.58 -1.18
C ILE A 35 -4.19 -3.87 -1.16
N LEU A 36 -4.18 -4.62 -0.06
CA LEU A 36 -4.96 -5.86 0.06
C LEU A 36 -6.47 -5.60 -0.11
N HIS A 37 -6.99 -4.50 0.44
CA HIS A 37 -8.38 -4.10 0.22
C HIS A 37 -8.66 -3.76 -1.24
N LEU A 38 -7.73 -3.08 -1.91
CA LEU A 38 -7.84 -2.76 -3.33
C LEU A 38 -7.82 -4.03 -4.19
N CYS A 39 -6.84 -4.90 -3.99
CA CYS A 39 -6.72 -6.16 -4.73
C CYS A 39 -7.94 -7.05 -4.53
N LYS A 40 -8.50 -7.09 -3.30
CA LYS A 40 -9.72 -7.85 -3.02
C LYS A 40 -10.94 -7.32 -3.78
N GLY A 41 -11.04 -6.01 -3.99
CA GLY A 41 -12.14 -5.40 -4.75
C GLY A 41 -12.07 -5.68 -6.25
N GLU A 42 -10.86 -5.83 -6.79
CA GLU A 42 -10.60 -6.03 -8.22
C GLU A 42 -10.28 -7.51 -8.56
N SER A 43 -10.45 -8.44 -7.61
CA SER A 43 -10.10 -9.86 -7.75
C SER A 43 -8.64 -10.11 -8.18
N LEU A 44 -7.73 -9.24 -7.75
CA LEU A 44 -6.30 -9.31 -8.03
C LEU A 44 -5.55 -10.10 -6.95
N GLN A 45 -4.53 -10.84 -7.34
CA GLN A 45 -3.60 -11.50 -6.44
C GLN A 45 -2.48 -10.53 -6.05
N PHE A 46 -2.39 -10.18 -4.77
CA PHE A 46 -1.26 -9.43 -4.23
C PHE A 46 0.00 -10.29 -4.16
N LEU A 47 1.14 -9.77 -4.63
CA LEU A 47 2.42 -10.48 -4.64
C LEU A 47 3.37 -9.90 -3.59
N ASP A 48 3.73 -8.63 -3.74
CA ASP A 48 4.77 -7.99 -2.94
C ASP A 48 4.53 -6.48 -2.77
N LEU A 49 5.18 -5.90 -1.75
CA LEU A 49 5.11 -4.48 -1.42
C LEU A 49 6.52 -3.97 -1.11
N SER A 50 6.91 -2.89 -1.79
CA SER A 50 8.20 -2.24 -1.66
C SER A 50 8.02 -0.74 -1.44
N ARG A 51 8.73 -0.17 -0.47
CA ARG A 51 8.75 1.29 -0.25
C ARG A 51 9.77 1.93 -1.19
N VAL A 52 9.35 2.88 -2.01
CA VAL A 52 10.20 3.51 -3.02
C VAL A 52 10.90 4.74 -2.45
N LYS A 53 10.12 5.70 -1.95
CA LYS A 53 10.66 6.97 -1.43
C LYS A 53 9.71 7.64 -0.45
N GLY A 54 10.22 8.57 0.33
CA GLY A 54 9.42 9.46 1.16
C GLY A 54 9.85 10.91 0.94
N LYS A 55 8.88 11.81 0.80
CA LYS A 55 9.12 13.25 0.66
C LYS A 55 8.20 14.04 1.59
N PRO A 56 8.69 15.13 2.22
CA PRO A 56 7.81 16.08 2.87
C PRO A 56 6.94 16.77 1.82
N VAL A 57 5.65 16.91 2.12
CA VAL A 57 4.68 17.59 1.26
C VAL A 57 3.83 18.55 2.09
N TRP A 58 3.31 19.57 1.45
CA TRP A 58 2.34 20.46 2.08
C TRP A 58 0.92 19.95 1.77
N ASN A 59 0.25 19.38 2.76
CA ASN A 59 -1.14 18.94 2.65
C ASN A 59 -1.91 19.31 3.92
N ARG A 60 -2.53 20.50 3.91
CA ARG A 60 -3.16 21.13 5.08
C ARG A 60 -2.21 21.25 6.29
N GLY A 61 -0.93 21.46 6.01
CA GLY A 61 0.18 21.48 6.97
C GLY A 61 1.36 20.63 6.49
N LEU A 62 2.43 20.59 7.30
CA LEU A 62 3.60 19.75 7.04
C LEU A 62 3.20 18.28 7.17
N ALA A 63 3.25 17.53 6.08
CA ALA A 63 2.90 16.11 6.04
C ALA A 63 4.01 15.29 5.40
N TRP A 64 4.06 14.00 5.72
CA TRP A 64 5.00 13.08 5.11
C TRP A 64 4.29 12.22 4.05
N GLN A 65 4.68 12.37 2.79
CA GLN A 65 4.23 11.50 1.71
C GLN A 65 5.21 10.36 1.54
N ALA A 66 4.72 9.12 1.56
CA ALA A 66 5.47 7.93 1.23
C ALA A 66 4.88 7.30 -0.05
N GLU A 67 5.77 6.91 -0.96
CA GLU A 67 5.46 6.20 -2.19
C GLU A 67 5.81 4.73 -2.00
N PHE A 68 4.84 3.86 -2.31
CA PHE A 68 4.98 2.43 -2.25
C PHE A 68 4.64 1.83 -3.61
N SER A 69 5.51 0.97 -4.11
CA SER A 69 5.23 0.12 -5.26
C SER A 69 4.77 -1.25 -4.77
N PHE A 70 3.82 -1.85 -5.46
CA PHE A 70 3.32 -3.19 -5.15
C PHE A 70 3.12 -4.02 -6.40
N GLY A 71 3.54 -5.28 -6.33
CA GLY A 71 3.30 -6.27 -7.36
C GLY A 71 1.92 -6.91 -7.20
N PHE A 72 1.21 -7.07 -8.29
CA PHE A 72 -0.03 -7.82 -8.35
C PHE A 72 -0.13 -8.64 -9.64
N SER A 73 -0.99 -9.65 -9.64
CA SER A 73 -1.32 -10.45 -10.82
C SER A 73 -2.84 -10.57 -10.97
N SER A 74 -3.31 -10.58 -12.21
CA SER A 74 -4.74 -10.81 -12.51
C SER A 74 -5.04 -12.24 -12.97
N ASP A 75 -4.06 -12.94 -13.50
CA ASP A 75 -4.17 -14.27 -14.11
C ASP A 75 -3.28 -15.31 -13.42
N GLY A 76 -2.46 -14.89 -12.45
CA GLY A 76 -1.49 -15.74 -11.74
C GLY A 76 -0.17 -15.97 -12.50
N GLU A 77 -0.08 -15.55 -13.76
CA GLU A 77 1.10 -15.70 -14.61
C GLU A 77 1.80 -14.36 -14.86
N THR A 78 1.02 -13.30 -15.11
CA THR A 78 1.55 -11.99 -15.45
C THR A 78 1.69 -11.13 -14.20
N ARG A 79 2.90 -10.60 -13.97
CA ARG A 79 3.16 -9.61 -12.91
C ARG A 79 2.96 -8.20 -13.43
N TYR A 80 2.10 -7.46 -12.76
CA TYR A 80 1.90 -6.03 -12.92
C TYR A 80 2.41 -5.30 -11.69
N GLU A 81 2.78 -4.03 -11.85
CA GLU A 81 3.32 -3.20 -10.78
C GLU A 81 2.48 -1.92 -10.66
N GLY A 82 1.86 -1.74 -9.50
CA GLY A 82 1.08 -0.55 -9.16
C GLY A 82 1.81 0.32 -8.14
N THR A 83 1.48 1.61 -8.11
CA THR A 83 2.02 2.55 -7.13
C THR A 83 0.90 3.12 -6.27
N ILE A 84 1.11 3.22 -4.96
CA ILE A 84 0.25 3.99 -4.05
C ILE A 84 1.01 5.11 -3.37
N TYR A 85 0.30 6.21 -3.14
CA TYR A 85 0.79 7.38 -2.44
C TYR A 85 0.08 7.51 -1.10
N MET A 86 0.83 7.36 -0.03
CA MET A 86 0.36 7.50 1.34
C MET A 86 0.78 8.86 1.89
N VAL A 87 -0.15 9.65 2.42
CA VAL A 87 0.18 10.83 3.22
C VAL A 87 -0.17 10.52 4.67
N ASN A 88 0.85 10.55 5.54
CA ASN A 88 0.77 10.02 6.90
C ASN A 88 0.34 8.54 6.90
N LEU A 89 -0.92 8.25 7.27
CA LEU A 89 -1.51 6.90 7.29
C LEU A 89 -2.70 6.75 6.33
N LYS A 90 -2.93 7.73 5.44
CA LYS A 90 -4.06 7.72 4.51
C LYS A 90 -3.55 7.56 3.08
N CYS A 91 -4.20 6.69 2.31
CA CYS A 91 -3.99 6.61 0.87
C CYS A 91 -4.61 7.84 0.21
N VAL A 92 -3.83 8.58 -0.58
CA VAL A 92 -4.25 9.82 -1.24
C VAL A 92 -4.38 9.63 -2.75
N SER A 93 -3.53 8.79 -3.34
CA SER A 93 -3.59 8.47 -4.77
C SER A 93 -3.12 7.05 -5.00
N LYS A 94 -3.63 6.44 -6.08
CA LYS A 94 -3.23 5.13 -6.60
C LYS A 94 -3.03 5.24 -8.10
N GLU A 95 -1.95 4.64 -8.59
CA GLU A 95 -1.62 4.53 -10.00
C GLU A 95 -1.53 3.04 -10.32
N LEU A 96 -2.51 2.55 -11.07
CA LEU A 96 -2.55 1.16 -11.54
C LEU A 96 -2.21 1.17 -13.03
N PRO A 97 -1.29 0.31 -13.50
CA PRO A 97 -1.04 0.14 -14.92
C PRO A 97 -2.27 -0.49 -15.59
N VAL A 98 -2.37 -0.38 -16.91
CA VAL A 98 -3.39 -1.13 -17.67
C VAL A 98 -3.09 -2.63 -17.53
N TYR A 99 -4.00 -3.38 -16.91
CA TYR A 99 -3.90 -4.82 -16.72
C TYR A 99 -5.06 -5.54 -17.40
N ARG A 100 -4.88 -6.84 -17.70
CA ARG A 100 -5.95 -7.67 -18.28
C ARG A 100 -7.01 -7.92 -17.22
N VAL A 101 -8.25 -7.51 -17.47
CA VAL A 101 -9.39 -7.92 -16.64
C VAL A 101 -9.78 -9.36 -16.99
N PRO A 102 -10.09 -10.22 -16.00
CA PRO A 102 -10.69 -11.52 -16.27
C PRO A 102 -11.99 -11.29 -17.06
N GLN A 103 -12.13 -11.94 -18.22
CA GLN A 103 -13.36 -11.86 -19.00
C GLN A 103 -14.50 -12.44 -18.16
N GLU A 104 -15.50 -11.63 -17.82
CA GLU A 104 -16.79 -12.18 -17.41
C GLU A 104 -17.28 -13.10 -18.54
N PRO A 105 -17.71 -14.34 -18.24
CA PRO A 105 -18.23 -15.21 -19.27
C PRO A 105 -19.42 -14.52 -19.93
N SER A 106 -19.31 -14.30 -21.24
CA SER A 106 -20.38 -13.76 -22.08
C SER A 106 -21.70 -14.44 -21.71
N PRO A 107 -22.80 -13.71 -21.49
CA PRO A 107 -24.10 -14.33 -21.29
C PRO A 107 -24.34 -15.27 -22.47
N GLU A 108 -24.43 -16.56 -22.17
CA GLU A 108 -24.71 -17.60 -23.14
C GLU A 108 -26.02 -17.23 -23.82
N PRO A 109 -26.10 -17.18 -25.17
CA PRO A 109 -27.33 -16.79 -25.84
C PRO A 109 -28.42 -17.77 -25.38
N GLU A 110 -29.48 -17.23 -24.75
CA GLU A 110 -30.61 -17.99 -24.22
C GLU A 110 -31.10 -18.96 -25.31
N ARG A 111 -30.69 -20.23 -25.16
CA ARG A 111 -31.07 -21.29 -26.09
C ARG A 111 -32.54 -21.55 -25.85
N GLY A 112 -33.37 -20.92 -26.69
CA GLY A 112 -34.83 -20.93 -26.61
C GLY A 112 -35.38 -22.31 -26.29
N TYR A 113 -35.74 -22.50 -25.02
CA TYR A 113 -36.50 -23.65 -24.56
C TYR A 113 -37.97 -23.37 -24.86
N ASN A 114 -38.40 -23.55 -26.11
CA ASN A 114 -39.82 -23.51 -26.50
C ASN A 114 -40.04 -24.26 -27.82
N GLN A 115 -39.91 -25.59 -27.83
CA GLN A 115 -40.54 -26.46 -28.82
C GLN A 115 -40.82 -27.85 -28.23
N TRP A 116 -41.81 -27.93 -27.33
CA TRP A 116 -42.69 -29.10 -27.12
C TRP A 116 -44.02 -28.60 -26.57
#